data_AF-A0A9E4UFJ8-F1
#
_entry.id   AF-A0A9E4UFJ8-F1
#
_cell.length_a   1.000
_cell.length_b   1.000
_cell.length_c   1.000
_cell.angle_alpha   90.00
_cell.angle_beta   90.00
_cell.angle_gamma   90.00
#
_symmetry.space_group_name_H-M   'P 1'
#
loop_
_entity.id
_entity.type
_entity.pdbx_description
1 polymer ?
#
loop_
_entity_poly.entity_id
_entity_poly.type
_entity_poly.pdbx_seq_one_letter_code
_entity_poly.pdbx_strand_id
1 'polypeptide(L)'
;LYPVLARLAARVAGSLEAKELRGKTVTVKARLADFTTFTRQMTLAAPTNSDAAILETAWRLFSKELSPDRSFRLLGVGVSGFLSASLGADAEPEQFQLPLFGEEAYSG
;
A
#
# COMPACT_ATOMS: atom_id res chain seq x y z
N LEU A 1 -20.99 0.27 -5.08
CA LEU A 1 -19.67 0.65 -4.50
C LEU A 1 -18.49 -0.06 -5.19
N TYR A 2 -18.64 -1.33 -5.61
CA TYR A 2 -17.64 -2.03 -6.44
C TYR A 2 -17.12 -1.25 -7.66
N PRO A 3 -17.96 -0.67 -8.55
CA PRO A 3 -17.46 0.07 -9.73
C PRO A 3 -16.65 1.33 -9.35
N VAL A 4 -16.95 1.94 -8.21
CA VAL A 4 -16.18 3.08 -7.70
C VAL A 4 -14.79 2.63 -7.27
N LEU A 5 -14.68 1.49 -6.57
CA LEU A 5 -13.39 0.91 -6.21
C LEU A 5 -12.57 0.51 -7.44
N ALA A 6 -13.20 -0.08 -8.46
CA ALA A 6 -12.54 -0.43 -9.71
C ALA A 6 -11.91 0.79 -10.39
N ARG A 7 -12.68 1.90 -10.48
CA ARG A 7 -12.17 3.17 -11.03
C ARG A 7 -11.00 3.73 -10.21
N LEU A 8 -11.08 3.67 -8.88
CA LEU A 8 -10.01 4.16 -8.00
C LEU A 8 -8.76 3.29 -8.12
N ALA A 9 -8.91 1.97 -8.15
CA ALA A 9 -7.82 1.02 -8.33
C ALA A 9 -7.09 1.24 -9.67
N ALA A 10 -7.83 1.37 -10.77
CA ALA A 10 -7.26 1.66 -12.09
C ALA A 10 -6.49 2.99 -12.10
N ARG A 11 -7.01 4.03 -11.44
CA ARG A 11 -6.32 5.33 -11.32
C ARG A 11 -5.02 5.22 -10.53
N VAL A 12 -5.00 4.43 -9.46
CA VAL A 12 -3.78 4.20 -8.66
C VAL A 12 -2.77 3.39 -9.46
N ALA A 13 -3.19 2.33 -10.13
CA ALA A 13 -2.34 1.51 -11.00
C ALA A 13 -1.69 2.36 -12.11
N GLY A 14 -2.47 3.16 -12.85
CA GLY A 14 -1.92 4.05 -13.87
C GLY A 14 -0.95 5.10 -13.32
N SER A 15 -1.17 5.59 -12.08
CA SER A 15 -0.21 6.49 -11.43
C SER A 15 1.07 5.79 -10.98
N LEU A 16 1.01 4.49 -10.66
CA LEU A 16 2.19 3.70 -10.31
C LEU A 16 3.01 3.38 -11.56
N GLU A 17 2.34 2.98 -12.63
CA GLU A 17 2.94 2.71 -13.93
C GLU A 17 3.65 3.95 -14.49
N ALA A 18 2.98 5.11 -14.51
CA ALA A 18 3.57 6.37 -14.98
C ALA A 18 4.80 6.83 -14.17
N LYS A 19 5.00 6.27 -12.97
CA LYS A 19 6.14 6.58 -12.10
C LYS A 19 7.15 5.44 -12.03
N GLU A 20 6.93 4.35 -12.77
CA GLU A 20 7.75 3.13 -12.72
C GLU A 20 7.87 2.57 -11.29
N LEU A 21 6.79 2.65 -10.52
CA LEU A 21 6.72 2.17 -9.14
C LEU A 21 5.83 0.94 -9.03
N ARG A 22 6.15 0.09 -8.05
CA ARG A 22 5.26 -0.95 -7.55
C ARG A 22 5.05 -0.73 -6.06
N GLY A 23 3.88 -1.04 -5.51
CA GLY A 23 3.63 -0.89 -4.09
C GLY A 23 3.20 -2.18 -3.43
N LYS A 24 3.54 -2.32 -2.14
CA LYS A 24 3.33 -3.55 -1.39
C LYS A 24 2.05 -3.52 -0.54
N THR A 25 1.62 -2.34 -0.10
CA THR A 25 0.50 -2.21 0.84
C THR A 25 -0.65 -1.47 0.18
N VAL A 26 -1.83 -2.09 0.17
CA VAL A 26 -3.07 -1.46 -0.32
C VAL A 26 -3.87 -0.97 0.86
N THR A 27 -4.36 0.26 0.78
CA THR A 27 -5.14 0.92 1.83
C THR A 27 -6.48 1.38 1.29
N VAL A 28 -7.55 1.12 2.04
CA VAL A 28 -8.89 1.65 1.81
C VAL A 28 -9.26 2.57 2.95
N LYS A 29 -9.62 3.81 2.61
CA LYS A 29 -10.14 4.80 3.55
C LYS A 29 -11.56 5.13 3.17
N ALA A 30 -12.49 5.03 4.11
CA ALA A 30 -13.89 5.37 3.88
C ALA A 30 -14.41 6.28 4.98
N ARG A 31 -15.28 7.22 4.60
CA ARG A 31 -16.01 8.09 5.53
C ARG A 31 -17.50 7.86 5.39
N LEU A 32 -18.14 7.58 6.51
CA LEU A 32 -19.57 7.35 6.63
C LEU A 32 -20.36 8.66 6.67
N ALA A 33 -21.68 8.55 6.60
CA ALA A 33 -22.58 9.69 6.55
C ALA A 33 -22.67 10.48 7.86
N ASP A 34 -22.36 9.83 8.98
CA ASP A 34 -22.19 10.40 10.32
C ASP A 34 -20.79 11.01 10.55
N PHE A 35 -19.98 11.11 9.47
CA PHE A 35 -18.60 11.59 9.46
C PHE A 35 -17.57 10.67 10.12
N THR A 36 -17.97 9.48 10.59
CA THR A 36 -17.06 8.44 11.09
C THR A 36 -16.15 7.97 9.97
N THR A 37 -14.84 7.90 10.23
CA THR A 37 -13.83 7.48 9.24
C THR A 37 -13.18 6.18 9.69
N PHE A 38 -13.05 5.22 8.78
CA PHE A 38 -12.24 4.04 9.00
C PHE A 38 -11.21 3.87 7.89
N THR A 39 -10.09 3.28 8.27
CA THR A 39 -9.01 2.91 7.36
C THR A 39 -8.70 1.44 7.58
N ARG A 40 -8.58 0.69 6.49
CA ARG A 40 -8.14 -0.70 6.46
C ARG A 40 -6.98 -0.80 5.49
N GLN A 41 -6.01 -1.65 5.81
CA GLN A 41 -4.86 -1.87 4.93
C GLN A 41 -4.46 -3.33 4.92
N MET A 42 -3.86 -3.78 3.84
CA MET A 42 -3.31 -5.11 3.67
C MET A 42 -2.00 -5.04 2.91
N THR A 43 -0.96 -5.65 3.47
CA THR A 43 0.33 -5.83 2.81
C THR A 43 0.31 -7.12 2.00
N LEU A 44 0.67 -7.02 0.73
CA LEU A 44 0.78 -8.14 -0.20
C LEU A 44 2.15 -8.81 -0.07
N ALA A 45 2.21 -10.09 -0.48
CA ALA A 45 3.47 -10.85 -0.48
C ALA A 45 4.48 -10.25 -1.47
N ALA A 46 4.01 -9.91 -2.68
CA ALA A 46 4.80 -9.28 -3.73
C ALA A 46 4.31 -7.86 -4.03
N PRO A 47 5.21 -6.91 -4.36
CA PRO A 47 4.82 -5.57 -4.76
C PRO A 47 4.07 -5.60 -6.09
N THR A 48 3.01 -4.79 -6.21
CA THR A 48 2.12 -4.77 -7.37
C THR A 48 1.89 -3.35 -7.89
N ASN A 49 1.69 -3.26 -9.20
CA ASN A 49 1.11 -2.11 -9.89
C ASN A 49 -0.12 -2.51 -10.72
N SER A 50 -0.59 -3.76 -10.59
CA SER A 50 -1.76 -4.27 -11.31
C SER A 50 -3.06 -3.71 -10.72
N ASP A 51 -3.92 -3.17 -11.57
CA ASP A 51 -5.25 -2.67 -11.18
C ASP A 51 -6.12 -3.79 -10.59
N ALA A 52 -6.07 -5.00 -11.17
CA ALA A 52 -6.84 -6.14 -10.70
C ALA A 52 -6.43 -6.56 -9.29
N ALA A 53 -5.12 -6.65 -9.02
CA ALA A 53 -4.61 -6.99 -7.69
C ALA A 53 -4.97 -5.93 -6.63
N ILE A 54 -4.89 -4.65 -7.00
CA ILE A 54 -5.29 -3.53 -6.13
C ILE A 54 -6.79 -3.57 -5.86
N LEU A 55 -7.62 -3.81 -6.89
CA LEU A 55 -9.07 -3.88 -6.78
C LEU A 55 -9.50 -5.05 -5.90
N GLU A 56 -8.98 -6.25 -6.13
CA GLU A 56 -9.31 -7.44 -5.35
C GLU A 56 -9.00 -7.20 -3.87
N THR A 57 -7.81 -6.66 -3.58
CA THR A 57 -7.38 -6.34 -2.22
C THR A 57 -8.25 -5.27 -1.58
N ALA A 58 -8.51 -4.18 -2.30
CA ALA A 58 -9.37 -3.10 -1.82
C ALA A 58 -10.80 -3.60 -1.55
N TRP A 59 -11.33 -4.46 -2.42
CA TRP A 59 -12.64 -5.07 -2.22
C TRP A 59 -12.66 -5.96 -0.99
N ARG A 60 -11.64 -6.80 -0.79
CA ARG A 60 -11.52 -7.66 0.40
C ARG A 60 -11.45 -6.87 1.70
N LEU A 61 -10.78 -5.71 1.69
CA LEU A 61 -10.70 -4.81 2.83
C LEU A 61 -12.03 -4.11 3.09
N PHE A 62 -12.69 -3.65 2.03
CA PHE A 62 -13.93 -2.88 2.11
C PHE A 62 -15.17 -3.73 2.40
N SER A 63 -15.23 -4.96 1.86
CA SER A 63 -16.41 -5.80 1.91
C SER A 63 -16.83 -6.19 3.33
N LYS A 64 -15.86 -6.26 4.25
CA LYS A 64 -16.11 -6.51 5.67
C LYS A 64 -16.83 -5.35 6.38
N GLU A 65 -16.79 -4.16 5.80
CA GLU A 65 -17.37 -2.94 6.37
C GLU A 65 -18.67 -2.53 5.69
N LEU A 66 -19.08 -3.27 4.65
CA LEU A 66 -20.39 -3.12 3.99
C LEU A 66 -21.49 -3.59 4.94
N SER A 67 -22.40 -2.69 5.26
CA SER A 67 -23.64 -2.99 5.97
C SER A 67 -24.77 -2.17 5.37
N PRO A 68 -26.01 -2.69 5.30
CA PRO A 68 -27.13 -1.98 4.69
C PRO A 68 -27.41 -0.63 5.36
N ASP A 69 -27.19 -0.51 6.67
CA ASP A 69 -27.35 0.74 7.43
C ASP A 69 -26.21 1.76 7.23
N ARG A 70 -25.14 1.40 6.52
CA ARG A 70 -23.96 2.27 6.35
C ARG A 70 -24.00 3.00 5.02
N SER A 71 -24.21 4.31 5.08
CA SER A 71 -24.05 5.21 3.94
C SER A 71 -22.65 5.83 3.90
N PHE A 72 -22.04 5.86 2.72
CA PHE A 72 -20.67 6.34 2.51
C PHE A 72 -20.66 7.68 1.78
N ARG A 73 -19.92 8.67 2.31
CA ARG A 73 -19.72 9.98 1.67
C ARG A 73 -18.39 10.08 0.92
N LEU A 74 -17.38 9.32 1.36
CA LEU A 74 -16.06 9.30 0.75
C LEU A 74 -15.52 7.88 0.74
N LEU A 75 -14.89 7.52 -0.36
CA LEU A 75 -14.15 6.27 -0.53
C LEU A 75 -12.85 6.57 -1.27
N GLY A 76 -11.74 6.11 -0.71
CA GLY A 76 -10.41 6.27 -1.26
C GLY A 76 -9.65 4.95 -1.24
N VAL A 77 -8.89 4.71 -2.31
CA VAL A 77 -7.92 3.62 -2.42
C VAL A 77 -6.53 4.25 -2.55
N GLY A 78 -5.57 3.71 -1.81
CA GLY A 78 -4.18 4.12 -1.85
C GLY A 78 -3.26 2.91 -1.85
N VAL A 79 -2.03 3.13 -2.29
CA VAL A 79 -0.96 2.14 -2.21
C VAL A 79 0.24 2.79 -1.52
N SER A 80 1.01 2.02 -0.76
CA SER A 80 2.23 2.43 -0.09
C SER A 80 3.27 1.30 -0.06
N GLY A 81 4.46 1.58 0.50
CA GLY A 81 5.59 0.63 0.47
C GLY A 81 6.11 0.46 -0.95
N PHE A 82 6.48 1.57 -1.58
CA PHE A 82 6.87 1.60 -2.98
C PHE A 82 8.29 1.05 -3.18
N LEU A 83 8.47 0.33 -4.28
CA LEU A 83 9.75 -0.15 -4.79
C LEU A 83 9.89 0.34 -6.24
N SER A 84 11.09 0.76 -6.61
CA SER A 84 11.39 1.09 -8.00
C SER A 84 11.25 -0.17 -8.84
N ALA A 85 10.53 -0.09 -9.96
CA ALA A 85 10.46 -1.20 -10.91
C ALA A 85 11.82 -1.46 -11.59
N SER A 86 12.75 -0.49 -11.56
CA SER A 86 14.08 -0.59 -12.17
C SER A 86 15.14 -1.26 -11.28
N LEU A 87 14.96 -1.29 -9.96
CA LEU A 87 15.82 -2.06 -9.07
C LEU A 87 15.15 -3.39 -8.78
N GLY A 88 15.57 -4.39 -9.55
CA GLY A 88 15.14 -5.77 -9.46
C GLY A 88 15.17 -6.35 -8.05
N ALA A 89 14.29 -7.31 -7.85
CA ALA A 89 14.05 -8.05 -6.64
C ALA A 89 15.23 -8.97 -6.27
N ASP A 90 16.39 -8.42 -5.92
CA ASP A 90 17.55 -9.18 -5.43
C ASP A 90 18.43 -8.37 -4.44
N ALA A 91 17.89 -7.31 -3.84
CA ALA A 91 18.56 -6.68 -2.71
C ALA A 91 18.24 -7.48 -1.44
N GLU A 92 19.08 -8.48 -1.13
CA GLU A 92 19.24 -8.90 0.27
C GLU A 92 19.44 -7.63 1.11
N PRO A 93 18.72 -7.47 2.23
CA PRO A 93 19.02 -6.36 3.11
C PRO A 93 20.43 -6.63 3.62
N GLU A 94 21.44 -5.98 3.05
CA GLU A 94 22.77 -5.95 3.62
C GLU A 94 22.61 -5.35 5.03
N GLN A 95 22.50 -6.25 6.02
CA GLN A 95 22.54 -5.91 7.43
C GLN A 95 23.98 -5.46 7.70
N PHE A 96 24.24 -4.18 7.44
CA PHE A 96 25.40 -3.50 7.98
C PHE A 96 25.20 -3.38 9.49
N GLN A 97 25.51 -4.46 10.20
CA GLN A 97 25.68 -4.44 11.64
C GLN A 97 26.95 -3.64 11.91
N LEU A 98 26.78 -2.36 12.26
CA LEU A 98 27.87 -1.52 12.71
C LEU A 98 28.52 -2.19 13.92
N PRO A 99 29.86 -2.26 14.00
CA PRO A 99 30.53 -2.79 15.17
C PRO A 99 30.10 -1.97 16.39
N LEU A 100 29.53 -2.67 17.36
CA LEU A 100 28.93 -2.10 18.57
C LEU A 100 29.98 -1.54 19.56
N PHE A 101 31.27 -1.71 19.26
CA PHE A 101 32.38 -1.18 20.03
C PHE A 101 33.46 -0.69 19.06
N GLY A 102 33.69 0.62 19.06
CA GLY A 102 34.90 1.19 18.47
C GLY A 102 36.07 0.79 19.35
N GLU A 103 36.79 -0.25 18.95
CA GLU A 103 38.00 -0.66 19.64
C GLU A 103 39.06 0.43 19.51
N GLU A 104 39.58 0.79 20.67
CA GLU A 104 40.47 1.91 20.96
C GLU A 104 41.78 1.77 20.18
N ALA A 105 42.06 2.72 19.28
CA ALA A 105 43.41 2.90 18.73
C ALA A 105 43.70 4.38 18.46
N TYR A 106 43.62 5.20 19.51
CA TYR A 106 44.44 6.40 19.61
C TYR A 106 45.64 6.07 20.51
N SER A 107 46.68 5.53 19.89
CA SER A 107 48.03 5.51 20.45
C SER A 107 49.02 5.74 19.32
N GLY A 108 49.76 6.85 19.41
CA GLY A 108 50.80 7.26 18.47
C GLY A 108 50.78 8.74 18.17
#